data_AF-A0A941N611-F1
#
_entry.id   AF-A0A941N611-F1
#
_cell.length_a   1.000
_cell.length_b   1.000
_cell.length_c   1.000
_cell.angle_alpha   90.00
_cell.angle_beta   90.00
_cell.angle_gamma   90.00
#
_symmetry.space_group_name_H-M   'P 1'
#
loop_
_entity.id
_entity.type
_entity.pdbx_description
1 polymer ?
#
loop_
_entity_poly.entity_id
_entity_poly.type
_entity_poly.pdbx_seq_one_letter_code
_entity_poly.pdbx_strand_id
1 'polypeptide(L)'
;MARSTGLAALPADDQAAASPRPLGWVIPWVLAALVFGYFEAPRISEAQSPINWLLQADLDTLTYLGLLCAAPLAWWWHRPQRKSASPGLDRPSQWLSWFQPSVSDETPIPRIRLALLSLFIAGVSLGASATVGSRFENLPPAYHDEYSYLFQAQTFLAGRVSFPSSPAARLFDQMHVLNEGHFASRYFPGTGLWMAPFVAWGHPVWGHWLAGAICAVLMFWVARELAGDGAGIIAGLLTALSPAMALFSNLWLAHHPTLVGLSLFLFGYLRMIRTERWSWAMLAGGGLACAMLCRPMTAAGVALPFGIYLVAWAFFARPNTLSNAQSNPTTGRVPGNRRFQRLLLLAGLAFPLLAAGVGMFF
;
A
#
# COMPACT_ATOMS: atom_id res chain seq x y z
N MET A 1 -53.53 -38.88 23.37
CA MET A 1 -52.29 -39.60 23.03
C MET A 1 -51.37 -38.65 22.28
N ALA A 2 -50.48 -37.99 23.00
CA ALA A 2 -49.44 -37.13 22.45
C ALA A 2 -48.28 -38.00 21.95
N ARG A 3 -47.81 -37.79 20.71
CA ARG A 3 -46.53 -38.31 20.24
C ARG A 3 -45.64 -37.13 19.89
N SER A 4 -44.73 -36.82 20.82
CA SER A 4 -43.53 -36.04 20.63
C SER A 4 -42.56 -36.83 19.75
N THR A 5 -42.37 -36.41 18.51
CA THR A 5 -41.26 -36.89 17.67
C THR A 5 -40.07 -35.97 17.91
N GLY A 6 -39.02 -36.55 18.49
CA GLY A 6 -37.84 -35.87 18.99
C GLY A 6 -37.09 -35.06 17.94
N LEU A 7 -36.65 -33.87 18.35
CA LEU A 7 -35.50 -33.20 17.77
C LEU A 7 -34.31 -34.16 17.87
N ALA A 8 -33.85 -34.66 16.73
CA ALA A 8 -32.52 -35.22 16.62
C ALA A 8 -31.51 -34.08 16.85
N ALA A 9 -30.86 -34.08 18.00
CA ALA A 9 -29.74 -33.21 18.30
C ALA A 9 -28.64 -33.43 17.26
N LEU A 10 -28.34 -32.40 16.48
CA LEU A 10 -27.14 -32.37 15.64
C LEU A 10 -25.90 -32.51 16.55
N PRO A 11 -24.93 -33.37 16.21
CA PRO A 11 -23.74 -33.54 17.03
C PRO A 11 -22.95 -32.23 17.12
N ALA A 12 -22.62 -31.84 18.35
CA ALA A 12 -22.06 -30.56 18.74
C ALA A 12 -20.55 -30.39 18.42
N ASP A 13 -20.03 -31.05 17.39
CA ASP A 13 -18.58 -31.15 17.15
C ASP A 13 -18.04 -30.37 15.92
N ASP A 14 -18.89 -29.63 15.19
CA ASP A 14 -18.45 -28.93 13.96
C ASP A 14 -18.35 -27.38 14.07
N GLN A 15 -18.43 -26.81 15.27
CA GLN A 15 -18.25 -25.36 15.48
C GLN A 15 -16.83 -24.94 15.90
N ALA A 16 -15.87 -25.85 15.92
CA ALA A 16 -14.45 -25.51 16.02
C ALA A 16 -13.90 -25.07 14.64
N ALA A 17 -14.59 -24.14 13.97
CA ALA A 17 -13.97 -23.35 12.92
C ALA A 17 -12.82 -22.58 13.58
N ALA A 18 -11.60 -23.08 13.37
CA ALA A 18 -10.37 -22.61 13.97
C ALA A 18 -10.32 -21.08 13.99
N SER A 19 -10.58 -20.50 15.17
CA SER A 19 -10.19 -19.13 15.43
C SER A 19 -8.68 -19.07 15.18
N PRO A 20 -8.18 -18.12 14.38
CA PRO A 20 -6.74 -18.02 14.15
C PRO A 20 -6.07 -17.88 15.51
N ARG A 21 -5.24 -18.86 15.87
CA ARG A 21 -4.51 -18.85 17.14
C ARG A 21 -3.72 -17.54 17.24
N PRO A 22 -3.69 -16.86 18.41
CA PRO A 22 -2.97 -15.61 18.61
C PRO A 22 -1.44 -15.71 18.39
N LEU A 23 -0.91 -16.90 18.08
CA LEU A 23 0.49 -17.15 17.76
C LEU A 23 1.00 -16.36 16.53
N GLY A 24 0.12 -15.92 15.63
CA GLY A 24 0.54 -15.24 14.38
C GLY A 24 1.30 -13.92 14.61
N TRP A 25 1.03 -13.23 15.71
CA TRP A 25 1.68 -11.94 16.04
C TRP A 25 2.97 -12.09 16.86
N VAL A 26 3.21 -13.27 17.45
CA VAL A 26 4.37 -13.51 18.31
C VAL A 26 5.65 -13.43 17.49
N ILE A 27 5.68 -14.03 16.30
CA ILE A 27 6.88 -14.05 15.45
C ILE A 27 7.26 -12.62 14.99
N PRO A 28 6.35 -11.81 14.38
CA PRO A 28 6.65 -10.42 14.05
C PRO A 28 7.07 -9.58 15.26
N TRP A 29 6.44 -9.78 16.42
CA TRP A 29 6.75 -9.02 17.63
C TRP A 29 8.12 -9.36 18.20
N VAL A 30 8.49 -10.66 18.23
CA VAL A 30 9.84 -11.11 18.62
C VAL A 30 10.89 -10.58 17.65
N LEU A 31 10.63 -10.63 16.34
CA LEU A 31 11.57 -10.08 15.35
C LEU A 31 11.75 -8.57 15.55
N ALA A 32 10.67 -7.81 15.75
CA ALA A 32 10.74 -6.39 16.07
C ALA A 32 11.52 -6.13 17.36
N ALA A 33 11.35 -6.98 18.38
CA ALA A 33 12.06 -6.87 19.66
C ALA A 33 13.56 -7.13 19.49
N LEU A 34 13.93 -8.14 18.68
CA LEU A 34 15.31 -8.47 18.39
C LEU A 34 16.01 -7.36 17.61
N VAL A 35 15.36 -6.83 16.57
CA VAL A 35 15.92 -5.72 15.77
C VAL A 35 16.06 -4.47 16.64
N PHE A 36 15.02 -4.10 17.38
CA PHE A 36 15.06 -2.96 18.30
C PHE A 36 16.16 -3.13 19.33
N GLY A 37 16.23 -4.29 20.00
CA GLY A 37 17.26 -4.60 20.98
C GLY A 37 18.67 -4.56 20.40
N TYR A 38 18.88 -5.06 19.18
CA TYR A 38 20.20 -5.06 18.55
C TYR A 38 20.75 -3.65 18.32
N PHE A 39 19.90 -2.72 17.86
CA PHE A 39 20.33 -1.35 17.56
C PHE A 39 20.29 -0.40 18.77
N GLU A 40 19.29 -0.55 19.66
CA GLU A 40 19.07 0.39 20.75
C GLU A 40 19.65 -0.06 22.09
N ALA A 41 19.89 -1.36 22.34
CA ALA A 41 20.45 -1.78 23.64
C ALA A 41 21.81 -1.12 23.97
N PRO A 42 22.77 -0.97 23.03
CA PRO A 42 24.00 -0.23 23.31
C PRO A 42 23.73 1.24 23.67
N ARG A 43 22.84 1.90 22.92
CA ARG A 43 22.49 3.32 23.12
C ARG A 43 21.76 3.56 24.44
N ILE A 44 20.87 2.65 24.82
CA ILE A 44 20.18 2.68 26.12
C ILE A 44 21.20 2.50 27.26
N SER A 45 22.18 1.62 27.08
CA SER A 45 23.20 1.36 28.11
C SER A 45 24.18 2.52 28.31
N GLU A 46 24.41 3.32 27.27
CA GLU A 46 25.28 4.51 27.29
C GLU A 46 24.52 5.79 27.69
N ALA A 47 23.18 5.76 27.68
CA ALA A 47 22.37 6.94 27.96
C ALA A 47 22.35 7.30 29.44
N GLN A 48 22.57 8.58 29.73
CA GLN A 48 22.52 9.11 31.10
C GLN A 48 21.11 9.13 31.70
N SER A 49 20.07 9.18 30.85
CA SER A 49 18.66 9.13 31.28
C SER A 49 17.74 8.66 30.13
N PRO A 50 16.51 8.20 30.41
CA PRO A 50 15.56 7.78 29.38
C PRO A 50 15.17 8.90 28.41
N ILE A 51 15.11 10.16 28.88
CA ILE A 51 14.80 11.32 28.04
C ILE A 51 15.98 11.61 27.11
N ASN A 52 17.20 11.52 27.63
CA ASN A 52 18.41 11.74 26.84
C ASN A 52 18.54 10.68 25.72
N TRP A 53 18.26 9.41 26.05
CA TRP A 53 18.16 8.36 25.06
C TRP A 53 17.10 8.68 23.98
N LEU A 54 15.87 9.01 24.37
CA LEU A 54 14.78 9.24 23.42
C LEU A 54 15.08 10.38 22.42
N LEU A 55 15.78 11.41 22.86
CA LEU A 55 16.20 12.53 22.00
C LEU A 55 17.32 12.17 21.02
N GLN A 56 18.11 11.13 21.32
CA GLN A 56 19.21 10.63 20.50
C GLN A 56 18.88 9.32 19.76
N ALA A 57 17.72 8.74 20.06
CA ALA A 57 17.27 7.50 19.47
C ALA A 57 17.05 7.70 17.97
N ASP A 58 17.44 6.68 17.21
CA ASP A 58 17.28 6.71 15.77
C ASP A 58 15.78 6.66 15.43
N LEU A 59 15.32 7.53 14.54
CA LEU A 59 13.93 7.53 14.09
C LEU A 59 13.55 6.19 13.45
N ASP A 60 14.51 5.54 12.79
CA ASP A 60 14.29 4.24 12.15
C ASP A 60 14.06 3.13 13.18
N THR A 61 14.76 3.17 14.32
CA THR A 61 14.60 2.18 15.40
C THR A 61 13.36 2.44 16.25
N LEU A 62 13.00 3.71 16.46
CA LEU A 62 11.79 4.11 17.17
C LEU A 62 10.50 3.61 16.49
N THR A 63 10.53 3.38 15.18
CA THR A 63 9.40 2.76 14.46
C THR A 63 9.10 1.36 15.00
N TYR A 64 10.12 0.58 15.37
CA TYR A 64 9.95 -0.74 15.98
C TYR A 64 9.46 -0.63 17.42
N LEU A 65 9.88 0.39 18.17
CA LEU A 65 9.33 0.66 19.51
C LEU A 65 7.81 0.88 19.44
N GLY A 66 7.35 1.66 18.46
CA GLY A 66 5.92 1.86 18.22
C GLY A 66 5.17 0.55 17.96
N LEU A 67 5.72 -0.33 17.12
CA LEU A 67 5.16 -1.67 16.87
C LEU A 67 5.16 -2.55 18.14
N LEU A 68 6.24 -2.48 18.93
CA LEU A 68 6.37 -3.21 20.18
C LEU A 68 5.35 -2.77 21.23
N CYS A 69 5.03 -1.47 21.29
CA CYS A 69 3.98 -0.93 22.15
C CYS A 69 2.57 -1.25 21.64
N ALA A 70 2.36 -1.25 20.32
CA ALA A 70 1.04 -1.45 19.72
C ALA A 70 0.56 -2.91 19.77
N ALA A 71 1.45 -3.89 19.59
CA ALA A 71 1.05 -5.30 19.49
C ALA A 71 0.41 -5.88 20.78
N PRO A 72 0.90 -5.58 22.00
CA PRO A 72 0.25 -6.00 23.24
C PRO A 72 -1.14 -5.39 23.42
N LEU A 73 -1.31 -4.13 23.00
CA LEU A 73 -2.61 -3.44 23.03
C LEU A 73 -3.59 -4.05 22.02
N ALA A 74 -3.11 -4.35 20.81
CA ALA A 74 -3.90 -5.04 19.79
C ALA A 74 -4.29 -6.47 20.23
N TRP A 75 -3.40 -7.20 20.91
CA TRP A 75 -3.70 -8.50 21.51
C TRP A 75 -4.78 -8.38 22.58
N TRP A 76 -4.65 -7.42 23.51
CA TRP A 76 -5.67 -7.18 24.53
C TRP A 76 -7.03 -6.89 23.89
N TRP A 77 -7.06 -6.04 22.87
CA TRP A 77 -8.28 -5.64 22.17
C TRP A 77 -8.93 -6.77 21.36
N HIS A 78 -8.13 -7.66 20.77
CA HIS A 78 -8.60 -8.82 20.01
C HIS A 78 -9.05 -10.02 20.84
N ARG A 79 -9.09 -9.90 22.18
CA ARG A 79 -9.79 -10.91 22.99
C ARG A 79 -11.22 -10.98 22.47
N PRO A 80 -11.70 -12.15 21.99
CA PRO A 80 -13.09 -12.27 21.62
C PRO A 80 -13.86 -12.00 22.91
N GLN A 81 -14.50 -10.84 22.99
CA GLN A 81 -15.53 -10.64 23.98
C GLN A 81 -16.50 -11.80 23.75
N ARG A 82 -16.49 -12.78 24.65
CA ARG A 82 -17.59 -13.72 24.76
C ARG A 82 -18.81 -12.83 24.80
N LYS A 83 -19.58 -12.79 23.71
CA LYS A 83 -20.90 -12.20 23.72
C LYS A 83 -21.67 -13.05 24.71
N SER A 84 -21.64 -12.66 25.99
CA SER A 84 -22.69 -12.97 26.91
C SER A 84 -23.91 -12.34 26.26
N ALA A 85 -24.74 -13.17 25.64
CA ALA A 85 -26.04 -12.76 25.14
C ALA A 85 -26.85 -12.33 26.37
N SER A 86 -26.70 -11.07 26.76
CA SER A 86 -27.58 -10.39 27.70
C SER A 86 -28.73 -9.86 26.85
N PRO A 87 -29.93 -10.48 26.90
CA PRO A 87 -31.05 -10.04 26.09
C PRO A 87 -31.54 -8.71 26.66
N GLY A 88 -31.08 -7.58 26.11
CA GLY A 88 -31.60 -6.27 26.52
C GLY A 88 -30.81 -5.02 26.14
N LEU A 89 -29.55 -5.11 25.70
CA LEU A 89 -28.75 -3.89 25.40
C LEU A 89 -28.00 -3.90 24.05
N ASP A 90 -28.36 -4.79 23.12
CA ASP A 90 -27.63 -4.95 21.86
C ASP A 90 -28.16 -4.05 20.74
N ARG A 91 -27.90 -2.76 20.85
CA ARG A 91 -27.58 -1.96 19.65
C ARG A 91 -26.11 -1.57 19.78
N PRO A 92 -25.16 -2.29 19.15
CA PRO A 92 -23.82 -1.73 18.98
C PRO A 92 -24.01 -0.32 18.42
N SER A 93 -23.44 0.66 19.11
CA SER A 93 -23.62 2.07 18.80
C SER A 93 -23.34 2.27 17.31
N GLN A 94 -24.24 2.98 16.62
CA GLN A 94 -24.30 3.08 15.16
C GLN A 94 -22.99 3.53 14.48
N TRP A 95 -22.02 4.04 15.24
CA TRP A 95 -20.69 4.39 14.74
C TRP A 95 -19.78 3.16 14.54
N LEU A 96 -19.93 2.09 15.32
CA LEU A 96 -19.13 0.86 15.18
C LEU A 96 -19.51 0.07 13.92
N SER A 97 -20.74 0.20 13.43
CA SER A 97 -21.14 -0.43 12.16
C SER A 97 -20.42 0.16 10.94
N TRP A 98 -19.83 1.36 11.06
CA TRP A 98 -19.04 1.98 10.00
C TRP A 98 -17.66 1.31 9.83
N PHE A 99 -17.20 0.57 10.84
CA PHE A 99 -15.92 -0.16 10.84
C PHE A 99 -16.06 -1.66 10.61
N GLN A 100 -17.29 -2.14 10.35
CA GLN A 100 -17.47 -3.53 9.95
C GLN A 100 -17.15 -3.66 8.47
N PRO A 101 -16.29 -4.63 8.06
CA PRO A 101 -16.13 -4.94 6.65
C PRO A 101 -17.51 -5.20 6.06
N SER A 102 -17.82 -4.65 4.87
CA SER A 102 -19.11 -4.93 4.22
C SER A 102 -19.13 -6.40 3.78
N VAL A 103 -19.54 -7.28 4.68
CA VAL A 103 -19.70 -8.72 4.44
C VAL A 103 -21.09 -9.02 3.85
N SER A 104 -22.06 -8.13 4.02
CA SER A 104 -23.39 -8.25 3.43
C SER A 104 -23.61 -7.26 2.28
N ASP A 105 -24.00 -7.79 1.12
CA ASP A 105 -24.47 -7.06 -0.06
C ASP A 105 -25.80 -6.30 0.17
N GLU A 106 -26.28 -6.18 1.41
CA GLU A 106 -27.68 -5.83 1.69
C GLU A 106 -28.00 -4.34 1.61
N THR A 107 -27.01 -3.44 1.63
CA THR A 107 -27.20 -2.05 1.17
C THR A 107 -25.91 -1.51 0.54
N PRO A 108 -25.72 -1.62 -0.79
CA PRO A 108 -24.58 -0.98 -1.42
C PRO A 108 -24.67 0.53 -1.19
N ILE A 109 -23.68 1.11 -0.50
CA ILE A 109 -23.50 2.56 -0.53
C ILE A 109 -23.50 2.98 -2.01
N PRO A 110 -24.32 3.97 -2.40
CA PRO A 110 -24.41 4.36 -3.80
C PRO A 110 -23.01 4.65 -4.34
N ARG A 111 -22.65 4.08 -5.49
CA ARG A 111 -21.32 4.28 -6.11
C ARG A 111 -20.97 5.77 -6.24
N ILE A 112 -22.00 6.61 -6.45
CA ILE A 112 -21.92 8.07 -6.41
C ILE A 112 -21.33 8.60 -5.11
N ARG A 113 -21.76 8.11 -3.94
CA ARG A 113 -21.26 8.58 -2.64
C ARG A 113 -19.78 8.25 -2.46
N LEU A 114 -19.35 7.05 -2.89
CA LEU A 114 -17.94 6.65 -2.83
C LEU A 114 -17.07 7.48 -3.78
N ALA A 115 -17.59 7.80 -4.97
CA ALA A 115 -16.93 8.70 -5.92
C ALA A 115 -16.81 10.12 -5.34
N LEU A 116 -17.89 10.65 -4.76
CA LEU A 116 -17.88 11.96 -4.09
C LEU A 116 -16.90 12.00 -2.90
N LEU A 117 -16.85 10.94 -2.09
CA LEU A 117 -15.87 10.84 -1.01
C LEU A 117 -14.43 10.79 -1.53
N SER A 118 -14.18 10.04 -2.61
CA SER A 118 -12.87 10.00 -3.26
C SER A 118 -12.46 11.38 -3.78
N LEU A 119 -13.38 12.09 -4.44
CA LEU A 119 -13.16 13.46 -4.93
C LEU A 119 -12.93 14.44 -3.79
N PHE A 120 -13.67 14.32 -2.69
CA PHE A 120 -13.48 15.12 -1.50
C PHE A 120 -12.08 14.91 -0.89
N ILE A 121 -11.66 13.65 -0.69
CA ILE A 121 -10.34 13.31 -0.17
C ILE A 121 -9.23 13.83 -1.10
N ALA A 122 -9.40 13.67 -2.41
CA ALA A 122 -8.47 14.23 -3.39
C ALA A 122 -8.39 15.76 -3.27
N GLY A 123 -9.53 16.45 -3.19
CA GLY A 123 -9.59 17.91 -3.01
C GLY A 123 -8.91 18.38 -1.72
N VAL A 124 -9.10 17.66 -0.61
CA VAL A 124 -8.41 17.94 0.66
C VAL A 124 -6.90 17.79 0.51
N SER A 125 -6.42 16.72 -0.14
CA SER A 125 -4.98 16.50 -0.35
C SER A 125 -4.34 17.56 -1.25
N LEU A 126 -5.02 17.95 -2.33
CA LEU A 126 -4.59 19.03 -3.22
C LEU A 126 -4.56 20.36 -2.46
N GLY A 127 -5.61 20.69 -1.71
CA GLY A 127 -5.69 21.90 -0.91
C GLY A 127 -4.61 21.99 0.16
N ALA A 128 -4.34 20.89 0.87
CA ALA A 128 -3.25 20.81 1.84
C ALA A 128 -1.88 21.01 1.18
N SER A 129 -1.62 20.33 0.06
CA SER A 129 -0.36 20.45 -0.68
C SER A 129 -0.15 21.87 -1.22
N ALA A 130 -1.20 22.51 -1.76
CA ALA A 130 -1.15 23.88 -2.25
C ALA A 130 -0.99 24.91 -1.13
N THR A 131 -1.65 24.71 0.01
CA THR A 131 -1.51 25.60 1.17
C THR A 131 -0.08 25.60 1.69
N VAL A 132 0.56 24.43 1.75
CA VAL A 132 1.97 24.30 2.11
C VAL A 132 2.87 24.84 0.99
N GLY A 133 2.57 24.52 -0.27
CA GLY A 133 3.32 24.93 -1.45
C GLY A 133 3.40 26.44 -1.65
N SER A 134 2.35 27.18 -1.28
CA SER A 134 2.34 28.65 -1.38
C SER A 134 3.42 29.33 -0.52
N ARG A 135 3.99 28.62 0.47
CA ARG A 135 5.14 29.08 1.26
C ARG A 135 6.47 28.99 0.50
N PHE A 136 6.50 28.27 -0.62
CA PHE A 136 7.71 27.90 -1.36
C PHE A 136 7.66 28.26 -2.86
N GLU A 137 6.59 28.88 -3.37
CA GLU A 137 6.33 29.11 -4.82
C GLU A 137 7.47 29.76 -5.61
N ASN A 138 8.32 30.57 -4.96
CA ASN A 138 9.41 31.30 -5.62
C ASN A 138 10.80 30.73 -5.30
N LEU A 139 10.87 29.56 -4.66
CA LEU A 139 12.13 28.93 -4.33
C LEU A 139 12.56 28.00 -5.46
N PRO A 140 13.87 27.95 -5.76
CA PRO A 140 14.40 26.93 -6.65
C PRO A 140 14.23 25.53 -6.02
N PRO A 141 14.33 24.45 -6.83
CA PRO A 141 14.35 23.08 -6.30
C PRO A 141 15.35 22.93 -5.17
N ALA A 142 14.93 22.26 -4.10
CA ALA A 142 15.65 22.20 -2.83
C ALA A 142 16.76 21.15 -2.84
N TYR A 143 16.61 20.08 -3.62
CA TYR A 143 17.55 18.97 -3.70
C TYR A 143 18.12 18.80 -5.09
N HIS A 144 19.39 18.37 -5.17
CA HIS A 144 20.08 18.11 -6.43
C HIS A 144 19.37 17.06 -7.29
N ASP A 145 18.73 16.07 -6.66
CA ASP A 145 17.89 15.06 -7.28
C ASP A 145 16.79 15.67 -8.17
N GLU A 146 16.16 16.76 -7.72
CA GLU A 146 15.03 17.39 -8.42
C GLU A 146 15.46 17.92 -9.78
N TYR A 147 16.65 18.52 -9.87
CA TYR A 147 17.22 18.97 -11.14
C TYR A 147 17.50 17.78 -12.07
N SER A 148 17.96 16.65 -11.53
CA SER A 148 18.20 15.45 -12.32
C SER A 148 16.89 14.87 -12.89
N TYR A 149 15.80 14.84 -12.11
CA TYR A 149 14.49 14.41 -12.60
C TYR A 149 13.88 15.39 -13.61
N LEU A 150 14.03 16.70 -13.41
CA LEU A 150 13.64 17.70 -14.41
C LEU A 150 14.39 17.51 -15.72
N PHE A 151 15.71 17.34 -15.65
CA PHE A 151 16.54 17.08 -16.82
C PHE A 151 16.11 15.79 -17.54
N GLN A 152 15.81 14.73 -16.79
CA GLN A 152 15.29 13.48 -17.35
C GLN A 152 13.95 13.70 -18.08
N ALA A 153 13.01 14.41 -17.45
CA ALA A 153 11.72 14.74 -18.06
C ALA A 153 11.88 15.56 -19.35
N GLN A 154 12.75 16.58 -19.34
CA GLN A 154 13.06 17.39 -20.53
C GLN A 154 13.72 16.57 -21.65
N THR A 155 14.58 15.61 -21.27
CA THR A 155 15.22 14.69 -22.22
C THR A 155 14.18 13.83 -22.93
N PHE A 156 13.20 13.29 -22.20
CA PHE A 156 12.08 12.53 -22.77
C PHE A 156 11.18 13.40 -23.64
N LEU A 157 10.89 14.64 -23.22
CA LEU A 157 10.12 15.59 -24.03
C LEU A 157 10.84 15.97 -25.35
N ALA A 158 12.16 15.92 -25.36
CA ALA A 158 12.96 16.07 -26.59
C ALA A 158 12.99 14.80 -27.46
N GLY A 159 12.25 13.75 -27.10
CA GLY A 159 12.21 12.47 -27.81
C GLY A 159 13.50 11.66 -27.67
N ARG A 160 14.28 11.88 -26.61
CA ARG A 160 15.57 11.25 -26.37
C ARG A 160 15.56 10.50 -25.04
N VAL A 161 16.46 9.53 -24.90
CA VAL A 161 16.74 8.86 -23.61
C VAL A 161 18.03 9.39 -22.96
N SER A 162 18.93 9.97 -23.77
CA SER A 162 20.16 10.64 -23.34
C SER A 162 20.61 11.67 -24.39
N PHE A 163 21.51 12.56 -24.00
CA PHE A 163 22.28 13.40 -24.91
C PHE A 163 23.72 12.86 -25.03
N PRO A 164 24.46 13.13 -26.12
CA PRO A 164 25.90 12.85 -26.14
C PRO A 164 26.62 13.77 -25.15
N SER A 165 27.63 13.25 -24.46
CA SER A 165 28.52 14.08 -23.65
C SER A 165 29.28 15.10 -24.51
N SER A 166 29.48 16.30 -23.96
CA SER A 166 30.29 17.34 -24.59
C SER A 166 31.76 16.91 -24.73
N PRO A 167 32.52 17.35 -25.75
CA PRO A 167 33.97 17.17 -25.81
C PRO A 167 34.71 17.71 -24.56
N ALA A 168 34.12 18.70 -23.89
CA ALA A 168 34.59 19.23 -22.62
C ALA A 168 33.76 18.73 -21.43
N ALA A 169 33.39 17.44 -21.42
CA ALA A 169 32.45 16.81 -20.47
C ALA A 169 32.69 17.24 -19.01
N ARG A 170 33.95 17.20 -18.54
CA ARG A 170 34.31 17.53 -17.14
C ARG A 170 33.89 18.93 -16.68
N LEU A 171 33.73 19.90 -17.59
CA LEU A 171 33.24 21.24 -17.25
C LEU A 171 31.72 21.27 -16.99
N PHE A 172 31.00 20.25 -17.44
CA PHE A 172 29.54 20.11 -17.35
C PHE A 172 29.13 18.98 -16.42
N ASP A 173 30.02 18.49 -15.55
CA ASP A 173 29.67 17.49 -14.55
C ASP A 173 28.69 18.08 -13.53
N GLN A 174 27.60 17.35 -13.30
CA GLN A 174 26.50 17.75 -12.43
C GLN A 174 26.18 16.62 -11.46
N MET A 175 25.73 16.97 -10.25
CA MET A 175 25.28 15.97 -9.28
C MET A 175 24.11 15.16 -9.86
N HIS A 176 24.17 13.84 -9.67
CA HIS A 176 23.15 12.87 -10.11
C HIS A 176 22.89 12.84 -11.64
N VAL A 177 23.83 13.33 -12.45
CA VAL A 177 23.80 13.24 -13.91
C VAL A 177 25.03 12.46 -14.36
N LEU A 178 24.82 11.49 -15.24
CA LEU A 178 25.87 10.73 -15.93
C LEU A 178 26.45 11.60 -17.05
N ASN A 179 27.77 11.52 -17.28
CA ASN A 179 28.44 12.31 -18.32
C ASN A 179 29.64 11.56 -18.94
N GLU A 180 29.55 10.24 -19.02
CA GLU A 180 30.60 9.34 -19.53
C GLU A 180 30.26 8.85 -20.95
N GLY A 181 30.11 9.78 -21.89
CA GLY A 181 29.65 9.52 -23.27
C GLY A 181 28.14 9.67 -23.45
N HIS A 182 27.38 9.42 -22.39
CA HIS A 182 25.95 9.70 -22.30
C HIS A 182 25.69 10.72 -21.19
N PHE A 183 25.13 11.87 -21.59
CA PHE A 183 24.63 12.90 -20.71
C PHE A 183 23.15 12.63 -20.39
N ALA A 184 22.90 12.01 -19.23
CA ALA A 184 21.59 11.50 -18.82
C ALA A 184 21.42 11.54 -17.30
N SER A 185 20.19 11.59 -16.79
CA SER A 185 19.95 11.40 -15.36
C SER A 185 20.45 10.02 -14.92
N ARG A 186 21.05 9.96 -13.73
CA ARG A 186 21.45 8.68 -13.11
C ARG A 186 20.25 7.85 -12.64
N TYR A 187 19.08 8.46 -12.48
CA TYR A 187 17.90 7.81 -11.93
C TYR A 187 17.15 6.96 -12.96
N PHE A 188 16.38 5.99 -12.45
CA PHE A 188 15.49 5.16 -13.26
C PHE A 188 14.39 6.02 -13.93
N PRO A 189 13.85 5.60 -15.09
CA PRO A 189 13.05 6.46 -15.97
C PRO A 189 11.66 6.83 -15.43
N GLY A 190 11.14 6.10 -14.45
CA GLY A 190 9.74 6.21 -14.02
C GLY A 190 9.37 7.60 -13.51
N THR A 191 10.24 8.24 -12.72
CA THR A 191 9.98 9.58 -12.18
C THR A 191 10.01 10.64 -13.29
N GLY A 192 11.00 10.60 -14.19
CA GLY A 192 11.06 11.51 -15.33
C GLY A 192 9.85 11.38 -16.26
N LEU A 193 9.40 10.15 -16.53
CA LEU A 193 8.19 9.87 -17.33
C LEU A 193 6.93 10.41 -16.65
N TRP A 194 6.79 10.25 -15.34
CA TRP A 194 5.68 10.82 -14.57
C TRP A 194 5.65 12.34 -14.66
N MET A 195 6.81 12.99 -14.55
CA MET A 195 6.92 14.45 -14.54
C MET A 195 6.76 15.09 -15.92
N ALA A 196 7.15 14.40 -16.99
CA ALA A 196 7.14 14.92 -18.36
C ALA A 196 5.87 15.70 -18.77
N PRO A 197 4.63 15.20 -18.58
CA PRO A 197 3.43 15.97 -18.95
C PRO A 197 3.27 17.28 -18.17
N PHE A 198 3.67 17.31 -16.89
CA PHE A 198 3.58 18.50 -16.04
C PHE A 198 4.69 19.51 -16.34
N VAL A 199 5.88 19.02 -16.72
CA VAL A 199 6.98 19.84 -17.23
C VAL A 199 6.61 20.47 -18.57
N ALA A 200 5.98 19.71 -19.48
CA ALA A 200 5.50 20.23 -20.76
C ALA A 200 4.40 21.31 -20.57
N TRP A 201 3.57 21.16 -19.55
CA TRP A 201 2.57 22.16 -19.16
C TRP A 201 3.18 23.38 -18.42
N GLY A 202 4.47 23.35 -18.06
CA GLY A 202 5.15 24.43 -17.34
C GLY A 202 4.87 24.46 -15.84
N HIS A 203 4.21 23.41 -15.31
CA HIS A 203 3.73 23.34 -13.93
C HIS A 203 4.10 22.00 -13.26
N PRO A 204 5.40 21.68 -13.12
CA PRO A 204 5.88 20.37 -12.63
C PRO A 204 5.32 19.95 -11.27
N VAL A 205 5.12 20.91 -10.34
CA VAL A 205 4.61 20.65 -8.99
C VAL A 205 3.24 19.98 -8.99
N TRP A 206 2.41 20.24 -10.00
CA TRP A 206 1.09 19.62 -10.11
C TRP A 206 1.14 18.11 -10.26
N GLY A 207 2.24 17.57 -10.82
CA GLY A 207 2.45 16.13 -10.89
C GLY A 207 2.55 15.49 -9.52
N HIS A 208 3.22 16.15 -8.57
CA HIS A 208 3.39 15.65 -7.21
C HIS A 208 2.16 15.89 -6.35
N TRP A 209 1.46 17.01 -6.53
CA TRP A 209 0.16 17.24 -5.90
C TRP A 209 -0.88 16.19 -6.34
N LEU A 210 -0.94 15.89 -7.64
CA LEU A 210 -1.81 14.85 -8.18
C LEU A 210 -1.44 13.47 -7.62
N ALA A 211 -0.15 13.14 -7.56
CA ALA A 211 0.31 11.88 -6.98
C ALA A 211 -0.10 11.73 -5.51
N GLY A 212 0.04 12.80 -4.70
CA GLY A 212 -0.41 12.81 -3.30
C GLY A 212 -1.91 12.57 -3.17
N ALA A 213 -2.71 13.21 -4.03
CA ALA A 213 -4.16 13.02 -4.07
C ALA A 213 -4.56 11.60 -4.48
N ILE A 214 -3.91 11.03 -5.51
CA ILE A 214 -4.11 9.64 -5.92
C ILE A 214 -3.77 8.68 -4.78
N CYS A 215 -2.64 8.90 -4.09
CA CYS A 215 -2.24 8.10 -2.95
C CYS A 215 -3.29 8.14 -1.83
N ALA A 216 -3.78 9.34 -1.46
CA ALA A 216 -4.81 9.48 -0.43
C ALA A 216 -6.12 8.76 -0.80
N VAL A 217 -6.55 8.85 -2.06
CA VAL A 217 -7.72 8.13 -2.56
C VAL A 217 -7.51 6.62 -2.54
N LEU A 218 -6.36 6.12 -3.00
CA LEU A 218 -6.06 4.70 -2.97
C LEU A 218 -5.99 4.16 -1.54
N MET A 219 -5.45 4.94 -0.60
CA MET A 219 -5.45 4.56 0.83
C MET A 219 -6.86 4.50 1.42
N PHE A 220 -7.77 5.39 0.99
CA PHE A 220 -9.19 5.24 1.29
C PHE A 220 -9.75 3.90 0.81
N TRP A 221 -9.47 3.52 -0.44
CA TRP A 221 -9.96 2.26 -1.01
C TRP A 221 -9.33 1.01 -0.37
N VAL A 222 -8.04 1.07 -0.04
CA VAL A 222 -7.31 0.00 0.67
C VAL A 222 -7.92 -0.23 2.05
N ALA A 223 -8.03 0.82 2.88
CA ALA A 223 -8.57 0.68 4.23
C ALA A 223 -10.06 0.29 4.21
N ARG A 224 -10.81 0.76 3.21
CA ARG A 224 -12.19 0.34 2.97
C ARG A 224 -12.31 -1.15 2.67
N GLU A 225 -11.42 -1.68 1.83
CA GLU A 225 -11.39 -3.09 1.48
C GLU A 225 -11.08 -3.98 2.71
N LEU A 226 -10.27 -3.47 3.65
CA LEU A 226 -9.86 -4.19 4.87
C LEU A 226 -10.87 -4.09 6.00
N ALA A 227 -11.46 -2.92 6.24
CA ALA A 227 -12.18 -2.60 7.47
C ALA A 227 -13.43 -1.70 7.28
N GLY A 228 -13.95 -1.60 6.06
CA GLY A 228 -15.20 -0.88 5.79
C GLY A 228 -15.04 0.64 5.62
N ASP A 229 -16.16 1.31 5.36
CA ASP A 229 -16.17 2.69 4.87
C ASP A 229 -15.57 3.70 5.86
N GLY A 230 -15.80 3.53 7.17
CA GLY A 230 -15.27 4.41 8.21
C GLY A 230 -13.73 4.37 8.27
N ALA A 231 -13.15 3.17 8.21
CA ALA A 231 -11.71 3.00 8.12
C ALA A 231 -11.13 3.63 6.84
N GLY A 232 -11.84 3.47 5.72
CA GLY A 232 -11.52 4.12 4.45
C GLY A 232 -11.41 5.64 4.60
N ILE A 233 -12.45 6.28 5.12
CA ILE A 233 -12.51 7.75 5.28
C ILE A 233 -11.34 8.24 6.15
N ILE A 234 -11.13 7.58 7.29
CA ILE A 234 -10.06 7.96 8.22
C ILE A 234 -8.68 7.81 7.56
N ALA A 235 -8.40 6.67 6.94
CA ALA A 235 -7.10 6.44 6.30
C ALA A 235 -6.83 7.42 5.14
N GLY A 236 -7.85 7.68 4.32
CA GLY A 236 -7.75 8.64 3.22
C GLY A 236 -7.51 10.07 3.72
N LEU A 237 -8.26 10.53 4.73
CA LEU A 237 -8.09 11.87 5.29
C LEU A 237 -6.78 12.03 6.06
N LEU A 238 -6.35 11.04 6.83
CA LEU A 238 -5.05 11.04 7.51
C LEU A 238 -3.91 11.09 6.50
N THR A 239 -4.04 10.38 5.37
CA THR A 239 -3.05 10.44 4.28
C THR A 239 -3.06 11.83 3.62
N ALA A 240 -4.24 12.38 3.32
CA ALA A 240 -4.40 13.68 2.68
C ALA A 240 -3.88 14.86 3.52
N LEU A 241 -4.06 14.79 4.85
CA LEU A 241 -3.69 15.85 5.79
C LEU A 241 -2.35 15.59 6.51
N SER A 242 -1.67 14.49 6.18
CA SER A 242 -0.36 14.17 6.78
C SER A 242 0.64 15.30 6.50
N PRO A 243 1.32 15.86 7.52
CA PRO A 243 2.31 16.92 7.32
C PRO A 243 3.43 16.49 6.36
N ALA A 244 3.87 15.23 6.46
CA ALA A 244 4.86 14.67 5.56
C ALA A 244 4.33 14.63 4.12
N MET A 245 3.11 14.14 3.90
CA MET A 245 2.50 14.11 2.56
C MET A 245 2.43 15.52 1.97
N ALA A 246 1.90 16.49 2.72
CA ALA A 246 1.77 17.87 2.25
C ALA A 246 3.13 18.54 1.96
N LEU A 247 4.16 18.26 2.77
CA LEU A 247 5.51 18.78 2.56
C LEU A 247 6.18 18.13 1.34
N PHE A 248 6.23 16.79 1.30
CA PHE A 248 6.90 16.06 0.23
C PHE A 248 6.18 16.21 -1.13
N SER A 249 4.88 16.51 -1.14
CA SER A 249 4.15 16.86 -2.37
C SER A 249 4.69 18.12 -3.06
N ASN A 250 5.48 18.94 -2.35
CA ASN A 250 6.12 20.13 -2.90
C ASN A 250 7.58 19.90 -3.32
N LEU A 251 8.07 18.66 -3.27
CA LEU A 251 9.41 18.28 -3.72
C LEU A 251 9.32 17.38 -4.94
N TRP A 252 10.11 17.64 -5.98
CA TRP A 252 10.09 16.88 -7.24
C TRP A 252 10.90 15.58 -7.18
N LEU A 253 10.66 14.80 -6.12
CA LEU A 253 11.39 13.57 -5.83
C LEU A 253 10.61 12.33 -6.29
N ALA A 254 11.32 11.21 -6.41
CA ALA A 254 10.74 9.92 -6.80
C ALA A 254 9.75 9.32 -5.78
N HIS A 255 9.63 9.88 -4.58
CA HIS A 255 8.77 9.35 -3.52
C HIS A 255 7.31 9.24 -3.96
N HIS A 256 6.76 10.31 -4.54
CA HIS A 256 5.35 10.39 -4.91
C HIS A 256 4.94 9.47 -6.05
N PRO A 257 5.66 9.43 -7.20
CA PRO A 257 5.38 8.45 -8.25
C PRO A 257 5.49 7.01 -7.74
N THR A 258 6.49 6.73 -6.88
CA THR A 258 6.64 5.41 -6.26
C THR A 258 5.45 5.08 -5.36
N LEU A 259 5.00 6.02 -4.52
CA LEU A 259 3.84 5.84 -3.64
C LEU A 259 2.57 5.54 -4.43
N VAL A 260 2.32 6.25 -5.55
CA VAL A 260 1.18 5.93 -6.44
C VAL A 260 1.25 4.49 -6.92
N GLY A 261 2.40 4.05 -7.41
CA GLY A 261 2.62 2.67 -7.85
C GLY A 261 2.38 1.65 -6.73
N LEU A 262 2.93 1.91 -5.52
CA LEU A 262 2.78 1.01 -4.37
C LEU A 262 1.34 0.97 -3.81
N SER A 263 0.64 2.10 -3.76
CA SER A 263 -0.76 2.15 -3.35
C SER A 263 -1.65 1.42 -4.36
N LEU A 264 -1.35 1.53 -5.66
CA LEU A 264 -2.06 0.80 -6.70
C LEU A 264 -1.78 -0.70 -6.61
N PHE A 265 -0.53 -1.09 -6.38
CA PHE A 265 -0.13 -2.46 -6.08
C PHE A 265 -0.94 -3.02 -4.91
N LEU A 266 -0.96 -2.32 -3.77
CA LEU A 266 -1.62 -2.78 -2.57
C LEU A 266 -3.13 -2.93 -2.77
N PHE A 267 -3.78 -1.93 -3.38
CA PHE A 267 -5.20 -2.00 -3.68
C PHE A 267 -5.52 -3.16 -4.64
N GLY A 268 -4.80 -3.25 -5.76
CA GLY A 268 -4.95 -4.32 -6.73
C GLY A 268 -4.72 -5.70 -6.12
N TYR A 269 -3.71 -5.83 -5.25
CA TYR A 269 -3.37 -7.07 -4.57
C TYR A 269 -4.49 -7.54 -3.64
N LEU A 270 -5.05 -6.65 -2.80
CA LEU A 270 -6.17 -6.99 -1.92
C LEU A 270 -7.40 -7.43 -2.72
N ARG A 271 -7.73 -6.69 -3.79
CA ARG A 271 -8.84 -7.03 -4.70
C ARG A 271 -8.60 -8.35 -5.42
N MET A 272 -7.36 -8.62 -5.83
CA MET A 272 -6.94 -9.87 -6.45
C MET A 272 -7.17 -11.05 -5.50
N ILE A 273 -6.69 -10.97 -4.25
CA ILE A 273 -6.85 -12.04 -3.26
C ILE A 273 -8.33 -12.30 -2.96
N ARG A 274 -9.15 -11.24 -2.82
CA ARG A 274 -10.58 -11.39 -2.51
C ARG A 274 -11.40 -11.94 -3.66
N THR A 275 -11.17 -11.44 -4.88
CA THR A 275 -12.06 -11.70 -6.03
C THR A 275 -11.52 -12.76 -6.98
N GLU A 276 -10.25 -13.15 -6.82
CA GLU A 276 -9.53 -14.10 -7.67
C GLU A 276 -9.59 -13.76 -9.18
N ARG A 277 -9.67 -12.46 -9.52
CA ARG A 277 -9.72 -11.99 -10.92
C ARG A 277 -8.34 -11.57 -11.43
N TRP A 278 -8.03 -12.03 -12.64
CA TRP A 278 -6.82 -11.66 -13.38
C TRP A 278 -6.61 -10.16 -13.56
N SER A 279 -7.67 -9.40 -13.81
CA SER A 279 -7.56 -7.94 -14.03
C SER A 279 -6.95 -7.21 -12.83
N TRP A 280 -7.23 -7.67 -11.61
CA TRP A 280 -6.64 -7.10 -10.40
C TRP A 280 -5.20 -7.55 -10.20
N ALA A 281 -4.82 -8.75 -10.65
CA ALA A 281 -3.44 -9.20 -10.68
C ALA A 281 -2.60 -8.32 -11.64
N MET A 282 -3.12 -8.03 -12.83
CA MET A 282 -2.52 -7.09 -13.78
C MET A 282 -2.36 -5.69 -13.19
N LEU A 283 -3.40 -5.18 -12.51
CA LEU A 283 -3.35 -3.87 -11.88
C LEU A 283 -2.30 -3.83 -10.75
N ALA A 284 -2.24 -4.89 -9.94
CA ALA A 284 -1.25 -5.02 -8.87
C ALA A 284 0.17 -5.04 -9.44
N GLY A 285 0.42 -5.92 -10.41
CA GLY A 285 1.69 -6.02 -11.11
C GLY A 285 2.08 -4.72 -11.81
N GLY A 286 1.14 -4.05 -12.46
CA GLY A 286 1.35 -2.77 -13.12
C GLY A 286 1.72 -1.64 -12.14
N GLY A 287 1.01 -1.54 -11.01
CA GLY A 287 1.36 -0.60 -9.94
C GLY A 287 2.77 -0.84 -9.40
N LEU A 288 3.10 -2.10 -9.14
CA LEU A 288 4.43 -2.46 -8.65
C LEU A 288 5.53 -2.24 -9.69
N ALA A 289 5.23 -2.48 -10.97
CA ALA A 289 6.11 -2.18 -12.09
C ALA A 289 6.40 -0.67 -12.19
N CYS A 290 5.38 0.18 -12.07
CA CYS A 290 5.56 1.63 -12.02
C CYS A 290 6.43 2.05 -10.82
N ALA A 291 6.19 1.48 -9.64
CA ALA A 291 7.01 1.74 -8.46
C ALA A 291 8.47 1.28 -8.67
N MET A 292 8.67 0.14 -9.31
CA MET A 292 9.99 -0.40 -9.64
C MET A 292 10.76 0.53 -10.58
N LEU A 293 10.10 1.03 -11.64
CA LEU A 293 10.69 2.01 -12.59
C LEU A 293 11.06 3.34 -11.95
N CYS A 294 10.53 3.66 -10.76
CA CYS A 294 10.94 4.83 -10.01
C CYS A 294 12.04 4.48 -8.99
N ARG A 295 11.83 3.43 -8.20
CA ARG A 295 12.67 3.01 -7.07
C ARG A 295 12.64 1.48 -6.88
N PRO A 296 13.52 0.71 -7.57
CA PRO A 296 13.44 -0.75 -7.59
C PRO A 296 13.65 -1.39 -6.22
N MET A 297 14.60 -0.89 -5.43
CA MET A 297 14.86 -1.43 -4.10
C MET A 297 13.70 -1.21 -3.13
N THR A 298 13.04 -0.05 -3.22
CA THR A 298 11.84 0.23 -2.43
C THR A 298 10.68 -0.68 -2.85
N ALA A 299 10.46 -0.83 -4.16
CA ALA A 299 9.43 -1.72 -4.69
C ALA A 299 9.67 -3.18 -4.27
N ALA A 300 10.91 -3.67 -4.38
CA ALA A 300 11.29 -5.02 -3.96
C ALA A 300 11.08 -5.23 -2.45
N GLY A 301 11.52 -4.28 -1.61
CA GLY A 301 11.35 -4.36 -0.17
C GLY A 301 9.88 -4.43 0.26
N VAL A 302 9.02 -3.61 -0.35
CA VAL A 302 7.57 -3.65 -0.07
C VAL A 302 6.93 -4.92 -0.62
N ALA A 303 7.28 -5.36 -1.83
CA ALA A 303 6.65 -6.51 -2.47
C ALA A 303 7.05 -7.86 -1.87
N LEU A 304 8.24 -7.98 -1.29
CA LEU A 304 8.79 -9.24 -0.78
C LEU A 304 7.83 -10.00 0.16
N PRO A 305 7.30 -9.40 1.25
CA PRO A 305 6.37 -10.11 2.14
C PRO A 305 5.07 -10.53 1.44
N PHE A 306 4.55 -9.71 0.52
CA PHE A 306 3.36 -10.03 -0.26
C PHE A 306 3.62 -11.17 -1.24
N GLY A 307 4.78 -11.18 -1.90
CA GLY A 307 5.20 -12.26 -2.80
C GLY A 307 5.33 -13.59 -2.09
N ILE A 308 5.98 -13.61 -0.92
CA ILE A 308 6.10 -14.80 -0.07
C ILE A 308 4.71 -15.33 0.31
N TYR A 309 3.83 -14.43 0.80
CA TYR A 309 2.46 -14.81 1.14
C TYR A 309 1.69 -15.35 -0.07
N LEU A 310 1.81 -14.70 -1.23
CA LEU A 310 1.07 -15.08 -2.43
C LEU A 310 1.48 -16.46 -2.95
N VAL A 311 2.78 -16.75 -2.95
CA VAL A 311 3.31 -18.08 -3.28
C VAL A 311 2.79 -19.10 -2.28
N ALA A 312 2.91 -18.83 -0.98
CA ALA A 312 2.41 -19.74 0.05
C ALA A 312 0.91 -20.00 -0.09
N TRP A 313 0.12 -18.96 -0.38
CA TRP A 313 -1.33 -19.05 -0.60
C TRP A 313 -1.67 -19.85 -1.87
N ALA A 314 -0.91 -19.67 -2.96
CA ALA A 314 -1.11 -20.40 -4.21
C ALA A 314 -0.90 -21.92 -4.03
N PHE A 315 0.12 -22.32 -3.26
CA PHE A 315 0.51 -23.73 -3.09
C PHE A 315 -0.13 -24.43 -1.89
N PHE A 316 -0.29 -23.74 -0.74
CA PHE A 316 -0.65 -24.38 0.53
C PHE A 316 -2.07 -24.10 1.02
N ALA A 317 -2.77 -23.06 0.51
CA ALA A 317 -4.12 -22.78 0.99
C ALA A 317 -5.10 -23.87 0.55
N ARG A 318 -5.64 -24.62 1.54
CA ARG A 318 -6.60 -25.71 1.31
C ARG A 318 -7.87 -25.16 0.63
N PRO A 319 -8.47 -25.90 -0.31
CA PRO A 319 -9.77 -25.52 -0.85
C PRO A 319 -10.81 -25.55 0.29
N ASN A 320 -11.50 -24.43 0.53
CA ASN A 320 -12.63 -24.38 1.46
C ASN A 320 -13.73 -25.32 0.94
N THR A 321 -13.89 -26.46 1.60
CA THR A 321 -14.91 -27.50 1.31
C THR A 321 -16.34 -26.97 1.45
N LEU A 322 -16.57 -25.94 2.28
CA LEU A 322 -17.89 -25.35 2.53
C LEU A 322 -18.47 -24.56 1.33
N SER A 323 -17.62 -24.02 0.45
CA SER A 323 -18.06 -23.31 -0.75
C SER A 323 -18.49 -24.26 -1.88
N ASN A 324 -18.11 -25.54 -1.81
CA ASN A 324 -18.44 -26.53 -2.84
C ASN A 324 -19.88 -27.04 -2.76
N ALA A 325 -20.57 -26.82 -1.63
CA ALA A 325 -21.97 -27.25 -1.45
C ALA A 325 -22.99 -26.21 -1.97
N GLN A 326 -22.59 -24.98 -2.27
CA GLN A 326 -23.48 -23.87 -2.67
C GLN A 326 -23.31 -23.40 -4.12
N SER A 327 -22.53 -24.10 -4.95
CA SER A 327 -22.49 -23.80 -6.38
C SER A 327 -23.81 -24.21 -7.03
N ASN A 328 -24.70 -23.23 -7.18
CA ASN A 328 -25.96 -23.33 -7.90
C ASN A 328 -25.72 -23.97 -9.29
N PRO A 329 -26.39 -25.09 -9.66
CA PRO A 329 -26.14 -25.83 -10.90
C PRO A 329 -26.49 -25.05 -12.18
N THR A 330 -27.04 -23.84 -12.07
CA THR A 330 -27.53 -23.03 -13.20
C THR A 330 -26.46 -22.21 -13.92
N THR A 331 -25.22 -22.12 -13.41
CA THR A 331 -24.20 -21.21 -13.99
C THR A 331 -23.16 -21.87 -14.90
N GLY A 332 -23.19 -23.20 -15.10
CA GLY A 332 -22.35 -23.89 -16.09
C GLY A 332 -20.82 -23.70 -15.96
N ARG A 333 -20.33 -23.04 -14.90
CA ARG A 333 -18.90 -22.91 -14.63
C ARG A 333 -18.42 -24.23 -14.05
N VAL A 334 -17.81 -25.03 -14.91
CA VAL A 334 -16.96 -26.16 -14.50
C VAL A 334 -16.04 -25.65 -13.37
N PRO A 335 -15.94 -26.35 -12.21
CA PRO A 335 -15.02 -25.96 -11.16
C PRO A 335 -13.60 -26.08 -11.71
N GLY A 336 -13.07 -24.97 -12.24
CA GLY A 336 -11.69 -24.88 -12.68
C GLY A 336 -10.77 -25.23 -11.52
N ASN A 337 -9.66 -25.91 -11.82
CA ASN A 337 -8.65 -26.24 -10.83
C ASN A 337 -8.21 -24.95 -10.10
N ARG A 338 -8.67 -24.73 -8.86
CA ARG A 338 -8.38 -23.48 -8.12
C ARG A 338 -6.88 -23.23 -7.99
N ARG A 339 -6.06 -24.29 -7.93
CA ARG A 339 -4.59 -24.13 -7.97
C ARG A 339 -4.13 -23.50 -9.28
N PHE A 340 -4.64 -23.98 -10.42
CA PHE A 340 -4.36 -23.39 -11.73
C PHE A 340 -4.81 -21.93 -11.81
N GLN A 341 -5.99 -21.59 -11.28
CA GLN A 341 -6.44 -20.20 -11.23
C GLN A 341 -5.50 -19.32 -10.39
N ARG A 342 -5.03 -19.80 -9.23
CA ARG A 342 -4.05 -19.05 -8.41
C ARG A 342 -2.69 -18.90 -9.10
N LEU A 343 -2.24 -19.92 -9.84
CA LEU A 343 -1.04 -19.82 -10.66
C LEU A 343 -1.19 -18.78 -11.79
N LEU A 344 -2.38 -18.67 -12.40
CA LEU A 344 -2.67 -17.60 -13.35
C LEU A 344 -2.60 -16.22 -12.69
N LEU A 345 -3.05 -16.06 -11.45
CA LEU A 345 -2.93 -14.79 -10.73
C LEU A 345 -1.46 -14.43 -10.44
N LEU A 346 -0.63 -15.41 -10.09
CA LEU A 346 0.82 -15.22 -9.97
C LEU A 346 1.43 -14.73 -11.30
N ALA A 347 1.09 -15.39 -12.40
CA ALA A 347 1.55 -14.98 -13.73
C ALA A 347 1.08 -13.56 -14.09
N GLY A 348 -0.14 -13.18 -13.69
CA GLY A 348 -0.69 -11.86 -13.96
C GLY A 348 -0.02 -10.75 -13.17
N LEU A 349 0.42 -11.03 -11.95
CA LEU A 349 1.21 -10.08 -11.19
C LEU A 349 2.64 -9.98 -11.74
N ALA A 350 3.21 -11.10 -12.18
CA ALA A 350 4.59 -11.16 -12.68
C ALA A 350 4.77 -10.53 -14.07
N PHE A 351 3.79 -10.62 -14.96
CA PHE A 351 3.92 -10.17 -16.34
C PHE A 351 4.29 -8.68 -16.48
N PRO A 352 3.62 -7.72 -15.82
CA PRO A 352 3.99 -6.31 -15.91
C PRO A 352 5.38 -6.04 -15.31
N LEU A 353 5.78 -6.80 -14.28
CA LEU A 353 7.10 -6.67 -13.65
C LEU A 353 8.21 -7.10 -14.61
N LEU A 354 8.02 -8.21 -15.31
CA LEU A 354 8.98 -8.66 -16.32
C LEU A 354 9.10 -7.64 -17.46
N ALA A 355 7.96 -7.11 -17.93
CA ALA A 355 7.96 -6.07 -18.97
C ALA A 355 8.71 -4.79 -18.53
N ALA A 356 8.48 -4.33 -17.29
CA ALA A 356 9.20 -3.19 -16.75
C ALA A 356 10.68 -3.49 -16.47
N GLY A 357 11.03 -4.70 -16.07
CA GLY A 357 12.41 -5.13 -15.87
C GLY A 357 13.20 -5.11 -17.18
N VAL A 358 12.60 -5.57 -18.28
CA VAL A 358 13.18 -5.43 -19.62
C VAL A 358 13.42 -3.95 -19.96
N GLY A 359 12.43 -3.08 -19.69
CA GLY A 359 12.54 -1.64 -19.90
C GLY A 359 13.54 -0.89 -19.01
N MET A 360 14.19 -1.54 -18.03
CA MET A 360 15.29 -0.94 -17.26
C MET A 360 16.66 -1.08 -17.95
N PHE A 361 16.79 -2.00 -18.89
CA PHE A 361 18.06 -2.30 -19.57
C PHE A 361 18.18 -1.66 -20.96
N PHE A 362 17.13 -0.96 -21.41
CA PHE A 362 17.06 -0.20 -22.66
C PHE A 362 16.75 1.25 -22.32
#